data_AF-A0A2S6CY99-F1
#
_entry.id   AF-A0A2S6CY99-F1
#
_cell.length_a   1.000
_cell.length_b   1.000
_cell.length_c   1.000
_cell.angle_alpha   90.00
_cell.angle_beta   90.00
_cell.angle_gamma   90.00
#
_symmetry.space_group_name_H-M   'P 1'
#
loop_
_entity.id
_entity.type
_entity.pdbx_description
1 polymer ?
#
loop_
_entity_poly.entity_id
_entity_poly.type
_entity_poly.pdbx_seq_one_letter_code
_entity_poly.pdbx_strand_id
1 'polypeptide(L)'
;MQTYNQQKDSAAWIFQTWASFILSISITTFGIVNLPVDNWIKGFMGMGLAFSVGSTFTLAKTTRDLYETKRITSRIEEAKVEKLLSQHDAILK
;
A
#
# COMPACT_ATOMS: atom_id res chain seq x y z
N MET A 1 10.03 23.89 4.47
CA MET A 1 10.14 22.73 5.38
C MET A 1 8.79 22.04 5.45
N GLN A 2 8.55 21.02 4.62
CA GLN A 2 7.33 20.22 4.73
C GLN A 2 7.49 19.27 5.92
N THR A 3 6.90 19.61 7.06
CA THR A 3 6.75 18.70 8.20
C THR A 3 5.80 17.58 7.81
N TYR A 4 6.34 16.49 7.28
CA TYR A 4 5.63 15.23 7.12
C TYR A 4 5.31 14.67 8.52
N ASN A 5 4.22 15.14 9.11
CA ASN A 5 3.65 14.52 10.29
C ASN A 5 3.11 13.15 9.86
N GLN A 6 3.92 12.11 10.03
CA GLN A 6 3.48 10.74 9.85
C GLN A 6 2.48 10.44 10.97
N GLN A 7 1.21 10.75 10.76
CA GLN A 7 0.16 10.22 11.62
C GLN A 7 0.22 8.70 11.47
N LYS A 8 0.81 8.05 12.46
CA LYS A 8 0.72 6.60 12.61
C LYS A 8 -0.74 6.30 12.88
N ASP A 9 -1.34 5.45 12.05
CA ASP A 9 -2.69 4.96 12.29
C ASP A 9 -2.78 4.38 13.72
N SER A 10 -3.88 4.68 14.41
CA SER A 10 -4.12 4.12 15.74
C SER A 10 -4.18 2.59 15.67
N ALA A 11 -3.71 1.91 16.72
CA ALA A 11 -3.78 0.44 16.80
C ALA A 11 -5.21 -0.09 16.60
N ALA A 12 -6.23 0.67 17.03
CA ALA A 12 -7.63 0.34 16.81
C ALA A 12 -8.01 0.34 15.32
N TRP A 13 -7.49 1.30 14.55
CA TRP A 13 -7.75 1.39 13.11
C TRP A 13 -7.08 0.25 12.32
N ILE A 14 -5.85 -0.09 12.70
CA ILE A 14 -5.13 -1.23 12.13
C ILE A 14 -5.92 -2.51 12.39
N PHE A 15 -6.36 -2.74 13.63
CA PHE A 15 -7.18 -3.90 13.98
C PHE A 15 -8.48 -3.96 13.19
N GLN A 16 -9.23 -2.87 13.11
CA GLN A 16 -10.49 -2.79 12.35
C GLN A 16 -10.29 -3.12 10.86
N THR A 17 -9.20 -2.62 10.26
CA THR A 17 -8.89 -2.86 8.85
C THR A 17 -8.63 -4.35 8.61
N TRP A 18 -7.83 -4.99 9.47
CA TRP A 18 -7.57 -6.43 9.39
C TRP A 18 -8.84 -7.26 9.62
N ALA A 19 -9.64 -6.90 10.62
CA ALA A 19 -10.91 -7.58 10.90
C ALA A 19 -11.87 -7.50 9.72
N SER A 20 -12.02 -6.31 9.11
CA SER A 20 -12.91 -6.09 7.95
C SER A 20 -12.45 -6.88 6.72
N PHE A 21 -11.12 -6.96 6.51
CA PHE A 21 -10.54 -7.73 5.42
C PHE A 21 -10.79 -9.23 5.56
N ILE A 22 -10.52 -9.80 6.73
CA ILE A 22 -10.76 -11.22 7.02
C ILE A 22 -12.25 -11.54 6.92
N LEU A 23 -13.11 -10.65 7.44
CA LEU A 23 -14.56 -10.82 7.38
C LEU A 23 -15.06 -10.82 5.93
N SER A 24 -14.58 -9.90 5.09
CA SER A 24 -14.94 -9.83 3.67
C SER A 24 -14.59 -11.11 2.91
N ILE A 25 -13.37 -11.62 3.09
CA ILE A 25 -12.95 -12.90 2.48
C ILE A 25 -13.83 -14.04 2.99
N SER A 26 -14.06 -14.12 4.30
CA SER A 26 -14.84 -15.20 4.92
C SER A 26 -16.28 -15.24 4.41
N ILE A 27 -16.96 -14.09 4.36
CA ILE A 27 -18.33 -13.99 3.86
C ILE A 27 -18.38 -14.37 2.37
N THR A 28 -17.43 -13.91 1.57
CA THR A 28 -17.40 -14.22 0.14
C THR A 28 -17.15 -15.71 -0.11
N THR A 29 -16.19 -16.31 0.60
CA THR A 29 -15.93 -17.76 0.52
C THR A 29 -17.15 -18.56 0.99
N PHE A 30 -17.81 -18.15 2.07
CA PHE A 30 -19.03 -18.80 2.53
C PHE A 30 -20.15 -18.72 1.48
N GLY A 31 -20.30 -17.58 0.80
CA GLY A 31 -21.24 -17.42 -0.32
C GLY A 31 -20.95 -18.36 -1.49
N ILE A 32 -19.67 -18.55 -1.85
CA ILE A 32 -19.26 -19.48 -2.90
C ILE A 32 -19.58 -20.94 -2.51
N VAL A 33 -19.37 -21.32 -1.25
CA VAL A 33 -19.65 -22.69 -0.77
C VAL A 33 -21.15 -23.01 -0.78
N ASN A 34 -21.98 -22.07 -0.34
CA ASN A 34 -23.44 -22.23 -0.28
C ASN A 34 -24.14 -22.14 -1.63
N LEU A 35 -23.41 -21.79 -2.71
CA LEU A 35 -23.99 -21.68 -4.04
C LEU A 35 -24.41 -23.06 -4.58
N PRO A 36 -25.65 -23.26 -5.04
CA PRO A 36 -26.11 -24.55 -5.59
C PRO A 36 -25.66 -24.70 -7.05
N VAL A 37 -24.35 -24.77 -7.28
CA VAL A 37 -23.72 -24.91 -8.59
C VAL A 37 -22.69 -26.04 -8.60
N ASP A 38 -22.26 -26.44 -9.78
CA ASP A 38 -21.22 -27.45 -9.97
C ASP A 38 -19.91 -27.07 -9.27
N ASN A 39 -19.21 -28.06 -8.73
CA ASN A 39 -17.94 -27.86 -8.02
C ASN A 39 -16.88 -27.18 -8.89
N TRP A 40 -16.90 -27.40 -10.21
CA TRP A 40 -15.98 -26.75 -11.14
C TRP A 40 -16.17 -25.22 -11.16
N ILE A 41 -17.43 -24.76 -11.15
CA ILE A 41 -17.77 -23.34 -11.15
C ILE A 41 -17.35 -22.68 -9.83
N LYS A 42 -17.55 -23.39 -8.71
CA LYS A 42 -17.06 -22.95 -7.38
C LYS A 42 -15.54 -22.78 -7.38
N GLY A 43 -14.82 -23.73 -8.00
CA GLY A 43 -13.37 -23.67 -8.18
C GLY A 43 -12.93 -22.44 -8.98
N PHE A 44 -13.61 -22.15 -10.10
CA PHE A 44 -13.34 -20.96 -10.91
C PHE A 44 -13.55 -19.66 -10.13
N MET A 45 -14.65 -19.54 -9.40
CA MET A 45 -14.91 -18.38 -8.53
C MET A 45 -13.86 -18.24 -7.43
N GLY A 46 -13.46 -19.35 -6.82
CA GLY A 46 -12.40 -19.38 -5.80
C GLY A 46 -11.04 -18.94 -6.34
N MET A 47 -10.67 -19.39 -7.54
CA MET A 47 -9.44 -18.94 -8.22
C MET A 47 -9.48 -17.43 -8.50
N GLY A 48 -10.61 -16.91 -9.00
CA GLY A 48 -10.79 -15.47 -9.23
C GLY A 48 -10.67 -14.64 -7.96
N LEU A 49 -11.28 -15.11 -6.86
CA LEU A 49 -11.16 -14.49 -5.54
C LEU A 49 -9.71 -14.47 -5.05
N ALA A 50 -9.03 -15.62 -5.09
CA ALA A 50 -7.64 -15.72 -4.66
C ALA A 50 -6.70 -14.82 -5.47
N PHE A 51 -6.89 -14.78 -6.80
CA PHE A 51 -6.11 -13.92 -7.69
C PHE A 51 -6.40 -12.42 -7.46
N SER A 52 -7.66 -12.06 -7.24
CA SER A 52 -8.04 -10.68 -6.93
C SER A 52 -7.43 -10.20 -5.60
N VAL A 53 -7.45 -11.04 -4.57
CA VAL A 53 -6.80 -10.76 -3.28
C VAL A 53 -5.28 -10.62 -3.44
N GLY A 54 -4.63 -11.58 -4.11
CA GLY A 54 -3.18 -11.56 -4.32
C GLY A 54 -2.70 -10.36 -5.15
N SER A 55 -3.43 -10.00 -6.20
CA SER A 55 -3.13 -8.82 -7.03
C SER A 55 -3.33 -7.52 -6.25
N THR A 56 -4.35 -7.43 -5.40
CA THR A 56 -4.58 -6.27 -4.52
C THR A 56 -3.41 -6.07 -3.54
N PHE A 57 -2.89 -7.13 -2.92
CA PHE A 57 -1.71 -7.03 -2.05
C PHE A 57 -0.46 -6.59 -2.81
N THR A 58 -0.25 -7.14 -4.00
CA THR A 58 0.89 -6.77 -4.86
C THR A 58 0.81 -5.30 -5.28
N LEU A 59 -0.39 -4.85 -5.64
CA LEU A 59 -0.66 -3.45 -5.96
C LEU A 59 -0.43 -2.54 -4.76
N ALA A 60 -0.96 -2.89 -3.58
CA ALA A 60 -0.76 -2.13 -2.36
C ALA A 60 0.72 -2.00 -1.99
N LYS A 61 1.49 -3.09 -2.12
CA LYS A 61 2.95 -3.07 -1.92
C LYS A 61 3.61 -2.12 -2.92
N THR A 62 3.29 -2.23 -4.20
CA THR A 62 3.85 -1.36 -5.24
C THR A 62 3.56 0.12 -4.97
N THR A 63 2.33 0.45 -4.54
CA THR A 63 1.96 1.82 -4.17
C THR A 63 2.72 2.31 -2.94
N ARG A 64 2.91 1.45 -1.92
CA ARG A 64 3.70 1.77 -0.73
C ARG A 64 5.16 2.02 -1.06
N ASP A 65 5.76 1.15 -1.87
CA ASP A 65 7.15 1.26 -2.29
C ASP A 65 7.38 2.50 -3.17
N LEU A 66 6.40 2.88 -4.01
CA LEU A 66 6.41 4.14 -4.77
C LEU A 66 6.35 5.36 -3.86
N TYR A 67 5.50 5.34 -2.84
CA TYR A 67 5.38 6.43 -1.87
C TYR A 67 6.68 6.63 -1.08
N GLU A 68 7.30 5.53 -0.60
CA GLU A 68 8.59 5.55 0.08
C GLU A 68 9.72 6.08 -0.83
N THR A 69 9.77 5.62 -2.08
CA THR A 69 10.77 6.07 -3.07
C THR A 69 10.66 7.57 -3.33
N LYS A 70 9.46 8.09 -3.58
CA LYS A 70 9.24 9.53 -3.80
C LYS A 70 9.71 10.39 -2.63
N ARG A 71 9.46 9.92 -1.40
CA ARG A 71 9.89 10.60 -0.18
C ARG A 71 11.42 10.61 -0.01
N ILE A 72 12.12 9.56 -0.42
CA ILE A 72 13.59 9.51 -0.34
C ILE A 72 14.20 10.44 -1.39
N THR A 73 13.69 10.42 -2.62
CA THR A 73 14.19 11.26 -3.72
C THR A 73 14.08 12.75 -3.39
N SER A 74 12.95 13.21 -2.84
CA SER A 74 12.78 14.64 -2.49
C SER A 74 13.81 15.13 -1.46
N ARG A 75 14.16 14.28 -0.47
CA ARG A 75 15.19 14.62 0.53
C ARG A 75 16.60 14.69 -0.07
N ILE A 76 16.90 13.86 -1.08
CA ILE A 76 18.18 13.90 -1.79
C ILE A 76 18.26 15.16 -2.65
N GLU A 77 17.16 15.52 -3.32
CA GLU A 77 17.08 16.76 -4.09
C GLU A 77 17.29 17.98 -3.20
N GLU A 78 16.63 18.05 -2.04
CA GLU A 78 16.85 19.12 -1.05
C GLU A 78 18.33 19.22 -0.63
N ALA A 79 18.97 18.10 -0.28
CA ALA A 79 20.38 18.10 0.12
C ALA A 79 21.35 18.47 -1.02
N LYS A 80 21.04 18.07 -2.28
CA LYS A 80 21.81 18.48 -3.46
C LYS A 80 21.66 19.97 -3.74
N VAL A 81 20.44 20.49 -3.64
CA VAL A 81 20.16 21.92 -3.81
C VAL A 81 20.89 22.74 -2.74
N GLU A 82 20.83 22.31 -1.48
CA GLU A 82 21.56 22.96 -0.37
C GLU A 82 23.08 22.98 -0.62
N LYS A 83 23.67 21.87 -1.09
CA LYS A 83 25.09 21.84 -1.48
C LYS A 83 25.41 22.82 -2.61
N LEU A 84 24.60 22.86 -3.67
CA LEU A 84 24.82 23.76 -4.81
C LEU A 84 24.75 25.23 -4.39
N LEU A 85 23.81 25.59 -3.51
CA LEU A 85 23.69 26.92 -2.93
C LEU A 85 24.91 27.28 -2.07
N SER A 86 25.33 26.38 -1.17
CA SER A 86 26.50 26.60 -0.31
C SER A 86 27.81 26.75 -1.10
N GLN A 87 27.96 26.02 -2.20
CA GLN A 87 29.14 26.13 -3.06
C GLN A 87 29.19 27.45 -3.81
N HIS A 88 28.04 27.98 -4.27
CA HIS A 88 27.99 29.28 -4.93
C HIS A 88 28.25 30.45 -3.96
N ASP A 89 27.70 30.39 -2.74
CA ASP A 89 27.91 31.43 -1.73
C ASP A 89 29.40 31.53 -1.31
N ALA A 90 30.10 30.40 -1.24
CA ALA A 90 31.53 30.36 -0.93
C ALA A 90 32.44 30.93 -2.04
N ILE A 91 31.95 31.05 -3.28
CA ILE A 91 32.71 31.61 -4.42
C ILE A 91 32.49 33.14 -4.54
N LEU A 92 31.37 33.65 -4.01
CA LEU A 92 31.01 35.07 -4.03
C LEU A 92 31.58 35.87 -2.84
N LYS A 93 32.30 35.21 -1.93
CA LYS A 93 32.97 35.80 -0.77
C LYS A 93 34.50 35.75 -0.94
#